data_AF-A0A0M0KCG1-F1
#
_entry.id   AF-A0A0M0KCG1-F1
#
_cell.length_a   1.000
_cell.length_b   1.000
_cell.length_c   1.000
_cell.angle_alpha   90.00
_cell.angle_beta   90.00
_cell.angle_gamma   90.00
#
_symmetry.space_group_name_H-M   'P 1'
#
loop_
_entity.id
_entity.type
_entity.pdbx_description
1 polymer ?
#
loop_
_entity_poly.entity_id
_entity_poly.type
_entity_poly.pdbx_seq_one_letter_code
_entity_poly.pdbx_strand_id
1 'polypeptide(L)'
;MAWTLAAVNYNEKRRLGAPFCELRDGKLGSVYTMLTEMLERRGDWRRKTAARSRGGLMLPPSFHLLLGTAQGKGIPWEYHQCKSTGGPPLVNYYYGFETLTRKADLVAMLQNSEATCGGNWPTHMPVRLMAPVCVPGHLVWELLPKSFAFYPDRGITHQRFRSSFFAAFAAAERAHGSLHNVWIVKPSNGCKGERIFLSSSYNEIVQFLMEEAMHAAYGEVIASAWVVQRYIHNPLLLRGGRKFDLRCWVLLDADYNVWLYQQGVARTAAVPYDIHDLANYFAHLTNHCIAETHAAFGAYEPNNELFYASLDAELSHALPQCAAAAGGSVLYGRILPQVRRIVVQTLLAARPTLQSADDDYYAFQLLGYDFVIDCDLRVWLCEVNASPAVASALLPGLVHALIRRAIDPICVPDVSREDRLRAMAKKACVARLRKELKAFEPPPYIRAAPLEHDLQEWRFVLQGPHDSPYEGGMYQGKLRFPDEYPFKPPSIMMITPNGRFETDRRLCLSISDFHPESWIPTWSVASIINGVLSFMLEDGQTTGSIQTTLAEKHRLRDASVAWNSKDPVFRELFPELVEGKPFTPKLSAAPPSGEPDATAAEGATA
;
A
#
# COMPACT_ATOMS: atom_id res chain seq x y z
N MET A 1 28.36 -12.29 -13.68
CA MET A 1 27.83 -11.73 -14.96
C MET A 1 26.63 -10.87 -14.63
N ALA A 2 26.39 -9.77 -15.36
CA ALA A 2 25.20 -8.95 -15.10
C ALA A 2 23.94 -9.64 -15.65
N TRP A 3 22.87 -9.70 -14.86
CA TRP A 3 21.54 -10.08 -15.30
C TRP A 3 21.05 -9.13 -16.40
N THR A 4 20.12 -9.57 -17.23
CA THR A 4 19.61 -8.76 -18.34
C THR A 4 18.10 -8.73 -18.34
N LEU A 5 17.52 -7.53 -18.49
CA LEU A 5 16.07 -7.34 -18.54
C LEU A 5 15.65 -6.70 -19.87
N ALA A 6 14.50 -7.10 -20.38
CA ALA A 6 13.83 -6.54 -21.54
C ALA A 6 12.51 -5.93 -21.08
N ALA A 7 12.35 -4.62 -21.22
CA ALA A 7 11.13 -3.91 -20.81
C ALA A 7 10.41 -3.37 -22.06
N VAL A 8 9.26 -3.95 -22.40
CA VAL A 8 8.58 -3.66 -23.67
C VAL A 8 8.05 -2.22 -23.67
N ASN A 9 8.42 -1.44 -24.70
CA ASN A 9 8.00 -0.05 -24.90
C ASN A 9 8.39 0.89 -23.74
N TYR A 10 9.48 0.60 -23.03
CA TYR A 10 10.09 1.53 -22.09
C TYR A 10 10.66 2.76 -22.82
N ASN A 11 10.44 3.97 -22.30
CA ASN A 11 11.02 5.19 -22.88
C ASN A 11 12.51 5.35 -22.52
N GLU A 12 13.40 5.00 -23.46
CA GLU A 12 14.86 5.09 -23.28
C GLU A 12 15.39 6.51 -23.02
N LYS A 13 14.66 7.56 -23.40
CA LYS A 13 15.06 8.96 -23.17
C LYS A 13 14.70 9.48 -21.77
N ARG A 14 14.01 8.66 -20.97
CA ARG A 14 13.57 9.02 -19.62
C ARG A 14 14.76 9.14 -18.66
N ARG A 15 14.78 10.20 -17.86
CA ARG A 15 15.76 10.36 -16.76
C ARG A 15 15.37 9.47 -15.59
N LEU A 16 16.32 8.70 -15.07
CA LEU A 16 16.13 7.81 -13.91
C LEU A 16 15.55 8.58 -12.71
N GLY A 17 14.38 8.15 -12.19
CA GLY A 17 13.72 8.77 -11.05
C GLY A 17 12.83 9.97 -11.35
N ALA A 18 12.62 10.33 -12.62
CA ALA A 18 11.62 11.33 -12.97
C ALA A 18 10.21 10.88 -12.57
N PRO A 19 9.24 11.78 -12.30
CA PRO A 19 7.85 11.38 -12.12
C PRO A 19 7.32 10.59 -13.33
N PHE A 20 6.52 9.55 -13.08
CA PHE A 20 5.90 8.78 -14.15
C PHE A 20 4.76 9.58 -14.79
N CYS A 21 4.67 9.52 -16.11
CA CYS A 21 3.66 10.15 -16.94
C CYS A 21 3.32 9.20 -18.08
N GLU A 22 2.11 8.64 -18.06
CA GLU A 22 1.69 7.61 -19.02
C GLU A 22 1.85 8.05 -20.48
N LEU A 23 1.54 9.31 -20.79
CA LEU A 23 1.68 9.90 -22.14
C LEU A 23 3.13 9.94 -22.64
N ARG A 24 4.11 10.10 -21.74
CA ARG A 24 5.54 10.26 -22.09
C ARG A 24 6.34 8.98 -21.92
N ASP A 25 6.00 8.17 -20.92
CA ASP A 25 6.85 7.06 -20.45
C ASP A 25 6.41 5.69 -20.96
N GLY A 26 5.31 5.65 -21.73
CA GLY A 26 4.87 4.47 -22.47
C GLY A 26 3.89 3.60 -21.70
N LYS A 27 3.55 2.46 -22.31
CA LYS A 27 2.48 1.55 -21.86
C LYS A 27 2.92 0.49 -20.83
N LEU A 28 4.17 0.57 -20.37
CA LEU A 28 4.72 -0.37 -19.39
C LEU A 28 4.05 -0.22 -18.01
N GLY A 29 3.54 0.97 -17.69
CA GLY A 29 2.90 1.29 -16.42
C GLY A 29 3.90 1.69 -15.33
N SER A 30 3.43 2.43 -14.32
CA SER A 30 4.27 3.03 -13.28
C SER A 30 5.07 2.01 -12.47
N VAL A 31 4.46 0.86 -12.15
CA VAL A 31 5.08 -0.23 -11.39
C VAL A 31 6.31 -0.78 -12.10
N TYR A 32 6.14 -1.23 -13.34
CA TYR A 32 7.22 -1.90 -14.07
C TYR A 32 8.25 -0.92 -14.63
N THR A 33 7.87 0.34 -14.85
CA THR A 33 8.83 1.43 -15.09
C THR A 33 9.73 1.64 -13.88
N MET A 34 9.17 1.81 -12.67
CA MET A 34 9.99 1.98 -11.47
C MET A 34 10.83 0.75 -11.15
N LEU A 35 10.29 -0.46 -11.35
CA LEU A 35 11.03 -1.71 -11.20
C LEU A 35 12.25 -1.75 -12.13
N THR A 36 12.07 -1.36 -13.40
CA THR A 36 13.17 -1.27 -14.37
C THR A 36 14.25 -0.31 -13.89
N GLU A 37 13.86 0.89 -13.45
CA GLU A 37 14.80 1.91 -12.96
C GLU A 37 15.54 1.46 -11.68
N MET A 38 14.84 0.76 -10.77
CA MET A 38 15.44 0.23 -9.54
C MET A 38 16.45 -0.88 -9.81
N LEU A 39 16.14 -1.81 -10.72
CA LEU A 39 17.08 -2.85 -11.13
C LEU A 39 18.31 -2.26 -11.84
N GLU A 40 18.14 -1.28 -12.74
CA GLU A 40 19.27 -0.60 -13.37
C GLU A 40 20.16 0.13 -12.36
N ARG A 41 19.58 0.75 -11.32
CA ARG A 41 20.33 1.39 -10.23
C ARG A 41 21.08 0.40 -9.36
N ARG A 42 20.55 -0.81 -9.17
CA ARG A 42 21.30 -1.90 -8.52
C ARG A 42 22.51 -2.32 -9.35
N GLY A 43 22.53 -2.04 -10.66
CA GLY A 43 23.63 -2.17 -11.63
C GLY A 43 24.13 -3.59 -11.93
N ASP A 44 23.61 -4.58 -11.22
CA ASP A 44 23.78 -6.00 -11.50
C ASP A 44 22.81 -6.44 -12.61
N TRP A 45 21.94 -5.53 -13.04
CA TRP A 45 21.07 -5.64 -14.19
C TRP A 45 21.50 -4.71 -15.33
N ARG A 46 21.39 -5.20 -16.55
CA ARG A 46 21.53 -4.43 -17.79
C ARG A 46 20.24 -4.49 -18.59
N ARG A 47 19.64 -3.34 -18.87
CA ARG A 47 18.49 -3.28 -19.77
C ARG A 47 18.91 -3.54 -21.22
N LYS A 48 18.08 -4.29 -21.93
CA LYS A 48 18.13 -4.47 -23.38
C LYS A 48 16.87 -3.86 -24.01
N THR A 49 17.00 -3.33 -25.21
CA THR A 49 15.90 -2.72 -25.96
C THR A 49 14.85 -3.77 -26.32
N ALA A 50 13.58 -3.46 -26.06
CA ALA A 50 12.43 -4.25 -26.46
C ALA A 50 11.27 -3.33 -26.82
N ALA A 51 10.65 -3.56 -27.98
CA ALA A 51 9.60 -2.68 -28.49
C ALA A 51 8.54 -3.45 -29.26
N ARG A 52 7.30 -2.96 -29.21
CA ARG A 52 6.18 -3.42 -30.04
C ARG A 52 5.76 -2.28 -30.96
N SER A 53 5.90 -2.49 -32.27
CA SER A 53 5.53 -1.53 -33.31
C SER A 53 4.55 -2.13 -34.31
N ARG A 54 4.17 -1.38 -35.37
CA ARG A 54 3.36 -1.92 -36.48
C ARG A 54 4.02 -3.12 -37.17
N GLY A 55 5.35 -3.22 -37.12
CA GLY A 55 6.12 -4.34 -37.70
C GLY A 55 6.24 -5.58 -36.82
N GLY A 56 5.58 -5.61 -35.64
CA GLY A 56 5.60 -6.74 -34.72
C GLY A 56 6.36 -6.48 -33.42
N LEU A 57 6.60 -7.55 -32.67
CA LEU A 57 7.34 -7.54 -31.41
C LEU A 57 8.83 -7.74 -31.68
N MET A 58 9.66 -6.80 -31.25
CA MET A 58 11.12 -6.87 -31.30
C MET A 58 11.66 -7.17 -29.90
N LEU A 59 12.15 -8.39 -29.69
CA LEU A 59 12.82 -8.80 -28.46
C LEU A 59 14.32 -8.99 -28.71
N PRO A 60 15.16 -8.75 -27.68
CA PRO A 60 16.57 -9.06 -27.79
C PRO A 60 16.78 -10.60 -27.87
N PRO A 61 17.90 -11.08 -28.45
CA PRO A 61 18.16 -12.51 -28.63
C PRO A 61 18.21 -13.33 -27.32
N SER A 62 18.49 -12.68 -26.19
CA SER A 62 18.50 -13.31 -24.87
C SER A 62 18.16 -12.29 -23.78
N PHE A 63 17.51 -12.74 -22.71
CA PHE A 63 17.18 -11.95 -21.53
C PHE A 63 16.83 -12.90 -20.37
N HIS A 64 16.93 -12.41 -19.13
CA HIS A 64 16.54 -13.17 -17.94
C HIS A 64 15.18 -12.73 -17.40
N LEU A 65 14.83 -11.45 -17.59
CA LEU A 65 13.54 -10.87 -17.19
C LEU A 65 12.88 -10.18 -18.38
N LEU A 66 11.62 -10.49 -18.66
CA LEU A 66 10.79 -9.78 -19.65
C LEU A 66 9.60 -9.13 -18.95
N LEU A 67 9.49 -7.82 -19.11
CA LEU A 67 8.37 -7.04 -18.61
C LEU A 67 7.46 -6.67 -19.78
N GLY A 68 6.33 -7.38 -19.88
CA GLY A 68 5.23 -7.02 -20.76
C GLY A 68 4.51 -5.75 -20.28
N THR A 69 3.85 -5.09 -21.22
CA THR A 69 2.97 -3.95 -20.96
C THR A 69 1.63 -4.39 -20.37
N ALA A 70 0.72 -3.44 -20.09
CA ALA A 70 -0.60 -3.73 -19.53
C ALA A 70 -1.33 -4.88 -20.27
N GLN A 71 -1.95 -5.77 -19.48
CA GLN A 71 -2.64 -6.98 -19.97
C GLN A 71 -1.72 -7.94 -20.74
N GLY A 72 -0.48 -8.13 -20.26
CA GLY A 72 0.48 -9.09 -20.85
C GLY A 72 0.94 -8.76 -22.27
N LYS A 73 0.59 -7.58 -22.81
CA LYS A 73 0.92 -7.20 -24.18
C LYS A 73 2.44 -7.11 -24.34
N GLY A 74 2.96 -7.88 -25.30
CA GLY A 74 4.40 -7.94 -25.58
C GLY A 74 5.10 -9.13 -24.94
N ILE A 75 4.37 -9.99 -24.23
CA ILE A 75 4.84 -11.33 -23.87
C ILE A 75 4.49 -12.28 -25.04
N PRO A 76 5.46 -13.02 -25.60
CA PRO A 76 5.21 -13.93 -26.70
C PRO A 76 4.78 -15.29 -26.16
N TRP A 77 3.47 -15.45 -25.91
CA TRP A 77 2.91 -16.67 -25.32
C TRP A 77 3.13 -17.95 -26.16
N GLU A 78 3.37 -17.79 -27.47
CA GLU A 78 3.59 -18.90 -28.42
C GLU A 78 5.08 -19.25 -28.61
N TYR A 79 6.02 -18.48 -28.06
CA TYR A 79 7.46 -18.66 -28.31
C TYR A 79 8.14 -19.55 -27.27
N HIS A 80 8.19 -20.85 -27.55
CA HIS A 80 9.03 -21.87 -26.89
C HIS A 80 10.52 -21.79 -27.29
N GLN A 81 11.08 -20.62 -27.64
CA GLN A 81 12.46 -20.52 -28.17
C GLN A 81 13.28 -19.36 -27.60
N CYS A 82 12.88 -18.75 -26.47
CA CYS A 82 13.81 -17.89 -25.74
C CYS A 82 14.84 -18.77 -25.01
N LYS A 83 15.83 -19.27 -25.75
CA LYS A 83 17.06 -19.84 -25.18
C LYS A 83 17.81 -18.70 -24.50
N SER A 84 17.44 -18.40 -23.25
CA SER A 84 18.27 -17.56 -22.41
C SER A 84 19.59 -18.28 -22.18
N THR A 85 20.68 -17.52 -22.14
CA THR A 85 21.97 -18.05 -21.70
C THR A 85 21.92 -18.23 -20.18
N GLY A 86 21.32 -19.31 -19.69
CA GLY A 86 21.34 -19.63 -18.24
C GLY A 86 20.08 -20.19 -17.60
N GLY A 87 18.99 -20.45 -18.34
CA GLY A 87 17.75 -21.05 -17.80
C GLY A 87 16.46 -20.46 -18.40
N PRO A 88 15.28 -20.81 -17.86
CA PRO A 88 14.01 -20.22 -18.29
C PRO A 88 13.95 -18.72 -17.94
N PRO A 89 13.42 -17.85 -18.82
CA PRO A 89 13.23 -16.44 -18.49
C PRO A 89 12.09 -16.24 -17.48
N LEU A 90 12.15 -15.15 -16.71
CA LEU A 90 11.09 -14.69 -15.82
C LEU A 90 10.20 -13.64 -16.54
N VAL A 91 8.88 -13.76 -16.44
CA VAL A 91 7.89 -12.81 -17.00
C VAL A 91 6.94 -12.26 -15.93
N ASN A 92 6.39 -11.06 -16.14
CA ASN A 92 5.54 -10.34 -15.18
C ASN A 92 4.02 -10.61 -15.31
N TYR A 93 3.61 -11.66 -16.03
CA TYR A 93 2.23 -12.14 -16.10
C TYR A 93 2.20 -13.67 -16.19
N TYR A 94 1.23 -14.30 -15.52
CA TYR A 94 0.90 -15.71 -15.76
C TYR A 94 0.14 -15.86 -17.07
N TYR A 95 0.37 -16.93 -17.83
CA TYR A 95 -0.50 -17.22 -18.97
C TYR A 95 -1.91 -17.60 -18.48
N GLY A 96 -2.95 -17.10 -19.14
CA GLY A 96 -4.35 -17.34 -18.75
C GLY A 96 -4.86 -16.45 -17.61
N PHE A 97 -4.10 -15.44 -17.18
CA PHE A 97 -4.47 -14.49 -16.12
C PHE A 97 -5.80 -13.76 -16.38
N GLU A 98 -6.24 -13.70 -17.64
CA GLU A 98 -7.53 -13.14 -18.05
C GLU A 98 -8.72 -13.83 -17.36
N THR A 99 -8.60 -15.12 -17.06
CA THR A 99 -9.64 -15.90 -16.36
C THR A 99 -10.00 -15.28 -15.00
N LEU A 100 -9.01 -14.71 -14.32
CA LEU A 100 -9.18 -14.03 -13.04
C LEU A 100 -9.53 -12.55 -13.21
N THR A 101 -9.04 -11.90 -14.26
CA THR A 101 -8.97 -10.43 -14.36
C THR A 101 -9.96 -9.81 -15.35
N ARG A 102 -10.62 -10.62 -16.18
CA ARG A 102 -11.81 -10.22 -16.94
C ARG A 102 -13.05 -10.53 -16.12
N LYS A 103 -13.96 -9.57 -15.99
CA LYS A 103 -15.10 -9.70 -15.07
C LYS A 103 -16.02 -10.87 -15.42
N ALA A 104 -16.31 -11.06 -16.70
CA ALA A 104 -17.18 -12.16 -17.16
C ALA A 104 -16.52 -13.52 -16.93
N ASP A 105 -15.21 -13.63 -17.18
CA ASP A 105 -14.46 -14.88 -17.01
C ASP A 105 -14.28 -15.21 -15.52
N LEU A 106 -14.07 -14.20 -14.66
CA LEU A 106 -14.07 -14.35 -13.21
C LEU A 106 -15.41 -14.91 -12.70
N VAL A 107 -16.53 -14.36 -13.18
CA VAL A 107 -17.87 -14.86 -12.82
C VAL A 107 -18.04 -16.30 -13.27
N ALA A 108 -17.71 -16.62 -14.52
CA ALA A 108 -17.83 -17.97 -15.05
C ALA A 108 -16.93 -18.97 -14.31
N MET A 109 -15.68 -18.61 -14.03
CA MET A 109 -14.71 -19.43 -13.29
C MET A 109 -15.24 -19.77 -11.89
N LEU A 110 -15.71 -18.77 -11.13
CA LEU A 110 -16.20 -19.01 -9.77
C LEU A 110 -17.51 -19.82 -9.76
N GLN A 111 -18.41 -19.61 -10.73
CA GLN A 111 -19.65 -20.38 -10.86
C GLN A 111 -19.42 -21.85 -11.23
N ASN A 112 -18.39 -22.13 -12.03
CA ASN A 112 -18.04 -23.49 -12.47
C ASN A 112 -17.05 -24.18 -11.52
N SER A 113 -16.53 -23.48 -10.51
CA SER A 113 -15.57 -24.08 -9.58
C SER A 113 -16.28 -25.06 -8.64
N GLU A 114 -15.98 -26.36 -8.77
CA GLU A 114 -16.41 -27.41 -7.84
C GLU A 114 -15.67 -27.38 -6.50
N ALA A 115 -14.80 -26.38 -6.30
CA ALA A 115 -13.99 -26.19 -5.11
C ALA A 115 -14.89 -25.95 -3.88
N THR A 116 -15.39 -27.04 -3.32
CA THR A 116 -15.97 -27.07 -1.98
C THR A 116 -14.83 -26.88 -0.99
N CYS A 117 -15.04 -26.02 0.00
CA CYS A 117 -14.12 -25.81 1.11
C CYS A 117 -14.03 -27.10 1.96
N GLY A 118 -13.29 -28.13 1.51
CA GLY A 118 -13.28 -29.43 2.19
C GLY A 118 -12.26 -30.49 1.71
N GLY A 119 -11.43 -30.24 0.70
CA GLY A 119 -10.41 -31.21 0.28
C GLY A 119 -9.20 -31.26 1.22
N ASN A 120 -8.64 -32.45 1.48
CA ASN A 120 -7.40 -32.62 2.25
C ASN A 120 -6.24 -31.84 1.59
N TRP A 121 -5.73 -30.84 2.29
CA TRP A 121 -4.66 -29.96 1.83
C TRP A 121 -3.28 -30.61 2.05
N PRO A 122 -2.35 -30.55 1.08
CA PRO A 122 -0.97 -30.99 1.29
C PRO A 122 -0.29 -30.14 2.37
N THR A 123 0.24 -30.80 3.41
CA THR A 123 0.93 -30.20 4.57
C THR A 123 2.29 -29.54 4.27
N HIS A 124 2.71 -29.48 3.00
CA HIS A 124 4.03 -29.00 2.59
C HIS A 124 3.98 -27.73 1.73
N MET A 125 2.96 -26.89 1.87
CA MET A 125 2.99 -25.55 1.29
C MET A 125 3.65 -24.58 2.28
N PRO A 126 4.76 -23.90 1.92
CA PRO A 126 5.37 -22.88 2.76
C PRO A 126 4.58 -21.57 2.65
N VAL A 127 3.26 -21.61 2.82
CA VAL A 127 2.55 -20.41 3.19
C VAL A 127 2.69 -20.27 4.69
N ARG A 128 3.39 -19.22 5.15
CA ARG A 128 3.24 -18.73 6.54
C ARG A 128 1.85 -18.07 6.71
N LEU A 129 0.79 -18.78 6.31
CA LEU A 129 -0.58 -18.50 6.72
C LEU A 129 -0.74 -19.18 8.08
N MET A 130 -1.09 -18.41 9.10
CA MET A 130 -1.64 -18.99 10.32
C MET A 130 -2.93 -19.72 9.94
N ALA A 131 -2.88 -21.06 9.98
CA ALA A 131 -3.99 -22.02 9.89
C ALA A 131 -4.83 -22.02 8.57
N PRO A 132 -5.40 -23.19 8.19
CA PRO A 132 -6.37 -23.27 7.11
C PRO A 132 -7.66 -22.54 7.52
N VAL A 133 -7.91 -21.36 6.95
CA VAL A 133 -9.19 -20.64 7.11
C VAL A 133 -10.19 -21.16 6.06
N CYS A 134 -10.52 -22.45 6.16
CA CYS A 134 -11.72 -22.99 5.52
C CYS A 134 -12.87 -22.87 6.54
N VAL A 135 -13.89 -22.09 6.21
CA VAL A 135 -15.17 -22.16 6.93
C VAL A 135 -16.00 -23.23 6.20
N PRO A 136 -16.33 -24.36 6.84
CA PRO A 136 -17.16 -25.40 6.22
C PRO A 136 -18.50 -24.78 5.75
N GLY A 137 -18.94 -25.11 4.53
CA GLY A 137 -20.28 -24.78 4.04
C GLY A 137 -20.44 -23.53 3.16
N HIS A 138 -19.38 -22.76 2.90
CA HIS A 138 -19.44 -21.65 1.94
C HIS A 138 -18.91 -22.04 0.56
N LEU A 139 -19.68 -21.72 -0.47
CA LEU A 139 -19.33 -21.99 -1.86
C LEU A 139 -18.49 -20.83 -2.41
N VAL A 140 -17.50 -21.13 -3.24
CA VAL A 140 -16.53 -20.13 -3.76
C VAL A 140 -17.21 -19.02 -4.58
N TRP A 141 -18.39 -19.25 -5.13
CA TRP A 141 -19.18 -18.21 -5.80
C TRP A 141 -19.88 -17.23 -4.87
N GLU A 142 -19.96 -17.48 -3.56
CA GLU A 142 -20.53 -16.54 -2.57
C GLU A 142 -19.58 -15.38 -2.20
N LEU A 143 -18.36 -15.38 -2.78
CA LEU A 143 -17.37 -14.32 -2.63
C LEU A 143 -17.70 -13.07 -3.48
N LEU A 144 -18.47 -13.26 -4.55
CA LEU A 144 -19.03 -12.19 -5.38
C LEU A 144 -20.48 -11.92 -4.98
N PRO A 145 -20.95 -10.67 -5.09
CA PRO A 145 -22.39 -10.41 -5.17
C PRO A 145 -22.97 -11.23 -6.33
N LYS A 146 -24.24 -11.66 -6.23
CA LYS A 146 -24.90 -12.47 -7.26
C LYS A 146 -24.66 -11.86 -8.65
N SER A 147 -24.04 -12.61 -9.55
CA SER A 147 -23.53 -12.08 -10.82
C SER A 147 -23.92 -12.98 -11.99
N PHE A 148 -24.07 -12.38 -13.16
CA PHE A 148 -24.37 -13.03 -14.42
C PHE A 148 -23.51 -12.45 -15.53
N ALA A 149 -22.86 -13.32 -16.30
CA ALA A 149 -22.15 -12.92 -17.51
C ALA A 149 -23.10 -12.92 -18.72
N PHE A 150 -22.98 -11.91 -19.57
CA PHE A 150 -23.72 -11.75 -20.81
C PHE A 150 -22.74 -11.56 -21.98
N TYR A 151 -22.94 -12.29 -23.07
CA TYR A 151 -22.07 -12.26 -24.25
C TYR A 151 -22.87 -11.79 -25.47
N PRO A 152 -22.68 -10.54 -25.95
CA PRO A 152 -23.47 -9.95 -27.04
C PRO A 152 -23.48 -10.80 -28.31
N ASP A 153 -22.34 -11.39 -28.66
CA ASP A 153 -22.11 -12.18 -29.87
C ASP A 153 -22.62 -13.63 -29.81
N ARG A 154 -23.05 -14.10 -28.63
CA ARG A 154 -23.48 -15.50 -28.41
C ARG A 154 -25.00 -15.61 -28.26
N GLY A 155 -25.75 -15.44 -29.34
CA GLY A 155 -27.23 -15.42 -29.35
C GLY A 155 -27.92 -16.59 -28.62
N ILE A 156 -27.36 -17.80 -28.69
CA ILE A 156 -27.89 -19.00 -27.98
C ILE A 156 -27.87 -18.83 -26.44
N THR A 157 -26.99 -17.98 -25.92
CA THR A 157 -26.84 -17.75 -24.47
C THR A 157 -27.80 -16.70 -23.93
N HIS A 158 -28.43 -15.88 -24.78
CA HIS A 158 -29.28 -14.76 -24.36
C HIS A 158 -30.56 -15.25 -23.66
N GLN A 159 -31.19 -16.31 -24.16
CA GLN A 159 -32.38 -16.89 -23.52
C GLN A 159 -32.03 -17.48 -22.15
N ARG A 160 -30.91 -18.21 -22.04
CA ARG A 160 -30.44 -18.77 -20.76
C ARG A 160 -30.12 -17.68 -19.74
N PHE A 161 -29.45 -16.62 -20.19
CA PHE A 161 -29.20 -15.43 -19.37
C PHE A 161 -30.51 -14.82 -18.88
N ARG A 162 -31.45 -14.51 -19.78
CA ARG A 162 -32.73 -13.85 -19.43
C ARG A 162 -33.50 -14.64 -18.39
N SER A 163 -33.63 -15.96 -18.57
CA SER A 163 -34.34 -16.82 -17.61
C SER A 163 -33.66 -16.86 -16.24
N SER A 164 -32.34 -17.04 -16.22
CA SER A 164 -31.58 -17.15 -14.96
C SER A 164 -31.53 -15.82 -14.20
N PHE A 165 -31.32 -14.72 -14.93
CA PHE A 165 -31.32 -13.38 -14.36
C PHE A 165 -32.71 -12.99 -13.86
N PHE A 166 -33.77 -13.24 -14.64
CA PHE A 166 -35.15 -12.96 -14.22
C PHE A 166 -35.51 -13.67 -12.93
N ALA A 167 -35.19 -14.96 -12.82
CA ALA A 167 -35.46 -15.74 -11.61
C ALA A 167 -34.77 -15.12 -10.37
N ALA A 168 -33.51 -14.70 -10.51
CA ALA A 168 -32.76 -14.06 -9.43
C ALA A 168 -33.26 -12.65 -9.11
N PHE A 169 -33.60 -11.86 -10.14
CA PHE A 169 -34.16 -10.52 -9.99
C PHE A 169 -35.48 -10.56 -9.22
N ALA A 170 -36.41 -11.43 -9.65
CA ALA A 170 -37.71 -11.59 -9.01
C ALA A 170 -37.58 -12.14 -7.57
N ALA A 171 -36.60 -13.02 -7.31
CA ALA A 171 -36.33 -13.49 -5.96
C ALA A 171 -35.80 -12.38 -5.04
N ALA A 172 -34.86 -11.56 -5.53
CA ALA A 172 -34.33 -10.43 -4.79
C ALA A 172 -35.40 -9.35 -4.52
N GLU A 173 -36.29 -9.09 -5.48
CA GLU A 173 -37.42 -8.17 -5.32
C GLU A 173 -38.37 -8.64 -4.21
N ARG A 174 -38.70 -9.93 -4.17
CA ARG A 174 -39.53 -10.50 -3.09
C ARG A 174 -38.86 -10.41 -1.72
N ALA A 175 -37.54 -10.55 -1.65
CA ALA A 175 -36.80 -10.57 -0.39
C ALA A 175 -36.51 -9.18 0.19
N HIS A 176 -36.27 -8.18 -0.68
CA HIS A 176 -35.75 -6.87 -0.27
C HIS A 176 -36.62 -5.68 -0.70
N GLY A 177 -37.68 -5.92 -1.48
CA GLY A 177 -38.47 -4.85 -2.10
C GLY A 177 -37.76 -4.19 -3.29
N SER A 178 -38.53 -3.50 -4.13
CA SER A 178 -38.04 -2.92 -5.39
C SER A 178 -37.00 -1.81 -5.17
N LEU A 179 -37.13 -1.01 -4.11
CA LEU A 179 -36.19 0.08 -3.79
C LEU A 179 -34.76 -0.44 -3.58
N HIS A 180 -34.62 -1.60 -2.95
CA HIS A 180 -33.32 -2.16 -2.63
C HIS A 180 -32.83 -3.15 -3.69
N ASN A 181 -33.64 -3.53 -4.69
CA ASN A 181 -33.28 -4.45 -5.77
C ASN A 181 -32.49 -3.80 -6.91
N VAL A 182 -31.38 -3.16 -6.57
CA VAL A 182 -30.47 -2.49 -7.51
C VAL A 182 -29.41 -3.44 -8.07
N TRP A 183 -29.13 -3.32 -9.35
CA TRP A 183 -28.10 -4.08 -10.06
C TRP A 183 -27.16 -3.11 -10.79
N ILE A 184 -25.88 -3.49 -10.84
CA ILE A 184 -24.84 -2.78 -11.59
C ILE A 184 -24.52 -3.56 -12.85
N VAL A 185 -24.52 -2.86 -13.99
CA VAL A 185 -24.13 -3.41 -15.29
C VAL A 185 -22.76 -2.86 -15.65
N LYS A 186 -21.81 -3.72 -15.97
CA LYS A 186 -20.42 -3.32 -16.25
C LYS A 186 -19.82 -4.10 -17.44
N PRO A 187 -19.07 -3.45 -18.34
CA PRO A 187 -18.37 -4.13 -19.43
C PRO A 187 -17.20 -4.97 -18.87
N SER A 188 -16.94 -6.14 -19.46
CA SER A 188 -15.92 -7.08 -18.97
C SER A 188 -14.48 -6.57 -19.15
N ASN A 189 -14.23 -5.86 -20.25
CA ASN A 189 -12.95 -5.29 -20.66
C ASN A 189 -12.85 -3.77 -20.42
N GLY A 190 -13.87 -3.14 -19.85
CA GLY A 190 -13.87 -1.69 -19.61
C GLY A 190 -12.97 -1.28 -18.45
N CYS A 191 -12.51 -0.03 -18.52
CA CYS A 191 -11.73 0.64 -17.48
C CYS A 191 -12.36 1.99 -17.15
N LYS A 192 -11.92 2.62 -16.04
CA LYS A 192 -12.30 3.99 -15.66
C LYS A 192 -13.80 4.26 -15.41
N GLY A 193 -14.61 3.21 -15.29
CA GLY A 193 -16.03 3.31 -14.98
C GLY A 193 -16.92 3.75 -16.15
N GLU A 194 -16.39 3.77 -17.38
CA GLU A 194 -17.17 4.07 -18.58
C GLU A 194 -18.26 3.01 -18.83
N ARG A 195 -19.44 3.47 -19.23
CA ARG A 195 -20.64 2.64 -19.52
C ARG A 195 -21.06 1.72 -18.36
N ILE A 196 -20.70 2.08 -17.13
CA ILE A 196 -21.29 1.50 -15.94
C ILE A 196 -22.57 2.25 -15.61
N PHE A 197 -23.66 1.53 -15.37
CA PHE A 197 -24.88 2.12 -14.83
C PHE A 197 -25.51 1.22 -13.77
N LEU A 198 -26.36 1.86 -12.98
CA LEU A 198 -27.12 1.24 -11.90
C LEU A 198 -28.60 1.32 -12.26
N SER A 199 -29.32 0.22 -12.09
CA SER A 199 -30.76 0.20 -12.32
C SER A 199 -31.45 -0.78 -11.38
N SER A 200 -32.65 -0.39 -10.95
CA SER A 200 -33.61 -1.24 -10.25
C SER A 200 -34.66 -1.83 -11.19
N SER A 201 -34.54 -1.63 -12.51
CA SER A 201 -35.49 -2.08 -13.52
C SER A 201 -34.93 -3.25 -14.33
N TYR A 202 -35.57 -4.42 -14.22
CA TYR A 202 -35.23 -5.57 -15.05
C TYR A 202 -35.32 -5.24 -16.56
N ASN A 203 -36.35 -4.50 -16.95
CA ASN A 203 -36.60 -4.17 -18.35
C ASN A 203 -35.52 -3.23 -18.91
N GLU A 204 -35.10 -2.23 -18.15
CA GLU A 204 -34.02 -1.31 -18.54
C GLU A 204 -32.71 -2.06 -18.76
N ILE A 205 -32.35 -2.93 -17.80
CA ILE A 205 -31.12 -3.74 -17.88
C ILE A 205 -31.16 -4.67 -19.09
N VAL A 206 -32.26 -5.38 -19.31
CA VAL A 206 -32.38 -6.31 -20.44
C VAL A 206 -32.40 -5.55 -21.77
N GLN A 207 -33.14 -4.45 -21.86
CA GLN A 207 -33.18 -3.64 -23.07
C GLN A 207 -31.78 -3.17 -23.48
N PHE A 208 -31.03 -2.59 -22.54
CA PHE A 208 -29.65 -2.18 -22.78
C PHE A 208 -28.78 -3.33 -23.32
N LEU A 209 -28.84 -4.51 -22.70
CA LEU A 209 -28.04 -5.66 -23.13
C LEU A 209 -28.46 -6.20 -24.51
N MET A 210 -29.75 -6.11 -24.86
CA MET A 210 -30.24 -6.51 -26.19
C MET A 210 -29.81 -5.51 -27.27
N GLU A 211 -29.77 -4.21 -26.95
CA GLU A 211 -29.21 -3.18 -27.85
C GLU A 211 -27.71 -3.44 -28.10
N GLU A 212 -26.93 -3.75 -27.07
CA GLU A 212 -25.52 -4.13 -27.21
C GLU A 212 -25.33 -5.42 -28.05
N ALA A 213 -26.22 -6.40 -27.91
CA ALA A 213 -26.24 -7.59 -28.77
C ALA A 213 -26.55 -7.26 -30.23
N MET A 214 -27.47 -6.33 -30.47
CA MET A 214 -27.81 -5.87 -31.82
C MET A 214 -26.62 -5.15 -32.46
N HIS A 215 -25.96 -4.22 -31.74
CA HIS A 215 -24.74 -3.55 -32.23
C HIS A 215 -23.64 -4.56 -32.58
N ALA A 216 -23.42 -5.56 -31.72
CA ALA A 216 -22.44 -6.62 -31.99
C ALA A 216 -22.77 -7.42 -33.26
N ALA A 217 -24.06 -7.70 -33.53
CA ALA A 217 -24.49 -8.41 -34.73
C ALA A 217 -24.23 -7.61 -36.03
N TYR A 218 -24.20 -6.28 -35.96
CA TYR A 218 -23.81 -5.39 -37.06
C TYR A 218 -22.30 -5.12 -37.14
N GLY A 219 -21.48 -5.77 -36.32
CA GLY A 219 -20.03 -5.61 -36.30
C GLY A 219 -19.53 -4.47 -35.41
N GLU A 220 -20.42 -3.78 -34.69
CA GLU A 220 -20.09 -2.71 -33.74
C GLU A 220 -19.92 -3.27 -32.33
N VAL A 221 -18.81 -3.98 -32.08
CA VAL A 221 -18.56 -4.58 -30.77
C VAL A 221 -17.95 -3.56 -29.81
N ILE A 222 -18.77 -3.03 -28.90
CA ILE A 222 -18.33 -2.14 -27.82
C ILE A 222 -17.59 -2.90 -26.72
N ALA A 223 -18.18 -4.00 -26.25
CA ALA A 223 -17.59 -4.88 -25.25
C ALA A 223 -17.81 -6.35 -25.61
N SER A 224 -16.79 -7.19 -25.40
CA SER A 224 -16.88 -8.62 -25.71
C SER A 224 -17.78 -9.39 -24.75
N ALA A 225 -18.05 -8.82 -23.57
CA ALA A 225 -18.97 -9.36 -22.58
C ALA A 225 -19.37 -8.28 -21.58
N TRP A 226 -20.50 -8.49 -20.92
CA TRP A 226 -21.05 -7.66 -19.86
C TRP A 226 -21.27 -8.51 -18.61
N VAL A 227 -21.21 -7.88 -17.43
CA VAL A 227 -21.58 -8.49 -16.16
C VAL A 227 -22.72 -7.70 -15.55
N VAL A 228 -23.81 -8.40 -15.24
CA VAL A 228 -24.91 -7.90 -14.40
C VAL A 228 -24.69 -8.45 -13.01
N GLN A 229 -24.46 -7.58 -12.04
CA GLN A 229 -24.09 -7.95 -10.68
C GLN A 229 -25.02 -7.24 -9.70
N ARG A 230 -25.44 -7.94 -8.64
CA ARG A 230 -26.24 -7.34 -7.57
C ARG A 230 -25.43 -6.19 -6.95
N TYR A 231 -26.02 -5.01 -6.90
CA TYR A 231 -25.38 -3.87 -6.29
C TYR A 231 -25.46 -3.97 -4.76
N ILE A 232 -24.33 -3.72 -4.09
CA ILE A 232 -24.30 -3.61 -2.62
C ILE A 232 -24.92 -2.26 -2.25
N HIS A 233 -26.22 -2.30 -1.94
CA HIS A 233 -27.06 -1.14 -1.65
C HIS A 233 -26.93 -0.64 -0.19
N ASN A 234 -26.31 -1.43 0.68
CA ASN A 234 -26.05 -1.15 2.08
C ASN A 234 -24.53 -1.14 2.35
N PRO A 235 -23.72 -0.32 1.64
CA PRO A 235 -22.28 -0.30 1.85
C PRO A 235 -21.95 0.21 3.26
N LEU A 236 -20.82 -0.22 3.81
CA LEU A 236 -20.20 0.45 4.95
C LEU A 236 -19.81 1.86 4.53
N LEU A 237 -20.23 2.85 5.30
CA LEU A 237 -19.97 4.26 5.01
C LEU A 237 -18.91 4.82 5.95
N LEU A 238 -18.01 5.64 5.39
CA LEU A 238 -17.04 6.43 6.12
C LEU A 238 -17.62 7.81 6.48
N ARG A 239 -16.81 8.64 7.12
CA ARG A 239 -17.14 10.02 7.49
C ARG A 239 -17.77 10.79 6.33
N GLY A 240 -18.83 11.52 6.65
CA GLY A 240 -19.66 12.22 5.66
C GLY A 240 -20.64 11.31 4.92
N GLY A 241 -20.86 10.07 5.39
CA GLY A 241 -21.77 9.12 4.76
C GLY A 241 -21.29 8.65 3.39
N ARG A 242 -19.97 8.58 3.18
CA ARG A 242 -19.38 8.31 1.86
C ARG A 242 -19.05 6.84 1.69
N LYS A 243 -19.41 6.31 0.52
CA LYS A 243 -19.02 4.95 0.11
C LYS A 243 -17.51 4.88 -0.14
N PHE A 244 -16.92 3.71 0.04
CA PHE A 244 -15.55 3.44 -0.37
C PHE A 244 -15.43 2.02 -0.93
N ASP A 245 -14.35 1.79 -1.67
CA ASP A 245 -13.85 0.45 -1.95
C ASP A 245 -12.46 0.27 -1.34
N LEU A 246 -12.05 -0.97 -1.10
CA LEU A 246 -10.73 -1.32 -0.59
C LEU A 246 -9.87 -1.93 -1.72
N ARG A 247 -8.79 -1.25 -2.09
CA ARG A 247 -7.76 -1.75 -3.00
C ARG A 247 -6.64 -2.44 -2.21
N CYS A 248 -6.42 -3.70 -2.52
CA CYS A 248 -5.31 -4.51 -2.04
C CYS A 248 -4.38 -4.90 -3.19
N TRP A 249 -3.07 -4.99 -2.93
CA TRP A 249 -2.12 -5.53 -3.91
C TRP A 249 -1.66 -6.92 -3.50
N VAL A 250 -1.71 -7.85 -4.44
CA VAL A 250 -1.35 -9.26 -4.25
C VAL A 250 -0.29 -9.63 -5.27
N LEU A 251 0.84 -10.15 -4.81
CA LEU A 251 1.84 -10.77 -5.67
C LEU A 251 1.62 -12.29 -5.67
N LEU A 252 1.48 -12.85 -6.86
CA LEU A 252 1.64 -14.28 -7.12
C LEU A 252 3.07 -14.48 -7.67
N ASP A 253 3.95 -15.15 -6.92
CA ASP A 253 5.31 -15.43 -7.38
C ASP A 253 5.40 -16.75 -8.18
N ALA A 254 6.58 -17.07 -8.73
CA ALA A 254 6.79 -18.21 -9.61
C ALA A 254 6.47 -19.58 -9.00
N ASP A 255 6.61 -19.72 -7.69
CA ASP A 255 6.27 -20.94 -6.96
C ASP A 255 4.78 -20.99 -6.57
N TYR A 256 4.00 -20.04 -7.09
CA TYR A 256 2.58 -19.87 -6.77
C TYR A 256 2.34 -19.48 -5.31
N ASN A 257 3.33 -18.89 -4.62
CA ASN A 257 3.10 -18.31 -3.31
C ASN A 257 2.31 -17.00 -3.46
N VAL A 258 1.39 -16.80 -2.53
CA VAL A 258 0.48 -15.65 -2.51
C VAL A 258 0.92 -14.66 -1.44
N TRP A 259 1.28 -13.46 -1.86
CA TRP A 259 1.75 -12.39 -0.99
C TRP A 259 0.78 -11.21 -1.02
N LEU A 260 0.03 -11.00 0.05
CA LEU A 260 -0.75 -9.78 0.26
C LEU A 260 0.16 -8.66 0.76
N TYR A 261 0.20 -7.52 0.06
CA TYR A 261 0.98 -6.36 0.49
C TYR A 261 0.41 -5.80 1.80
N GLN A 262 1.30 -5.44 2.73
CA GLN A 262 0.92 -5.03 4.09
C GLN A 262 0.12 -3.71 4.15
N GLN A 263 0.23 -2.89 3.11
CA GLN A 263 -0.54 -1.66 2.94
C GLN A 263 -1.58 -1.84 1.83
N GLY A 264 -2.68 -1.12 1.97
CA GLY A 264 -3.71 -0.95 0.94
C GLY A 264 -4.29 0.45 1.04
N VAL A 265 -5.26 0.74 0.18
CA VAL A 265 -5.90 2.06 0.11
C VAL A 265 -7.40 1.90 0.00
N ALA A 266 -8.14 2.63 0.82
CA ALA A 266 -9.55 2.86 0.59
C ALA A 266 -9.69 4.00 -0.40
N ARG A 267 -10.41 3.76 -1.50
CA ARG A 267 -10.77 4.80 -2.47
C ARG A 267 -12.18 5.27 -2.15
N THR A 268 -12.33 6.52 -1.80
CA THR A 268 -13.60 7.05 -1.27
C THR A 268 -14.38 7.79 -2.36
N ALA A 269 -15.70 7.69 -2.28
CA ALA A 269 -16.62 8.47 -3.11
C ALA A 269 -16.43 9.97 -2.85
N ALA A 270 -16.66 10.80 -3.86
CA ALA A 270 -16.47 12.25 -3.73
C ALA A 270 -17.59 12.91 -2.90
N VAL A 271 -18.79 12.31 -2.89
CA VAL A 271 -19.99 12.87 -2.26
C VAL A 271 -20.68 11.81 -1.38
N PRO A 272 -21.57 12.22 -0.46
CA PRO A 272 -22.36 11.31 0.36
C PRO A 272 -23.14 10.30 -0.49
N TYR A 273 -23.27 9.08 0.04
CA TYR A 273 -24.01 8.00 -0.58
C TYR A 273 -25.52 8.25 -0.49
N ASP A 274 -26.23 8.10 -1.61
CA ASP A 274 -27.69 8.17 -1.65
C ASP A 274 -28.25 7.06 -2.55
N ILE A 275 -28.93 6.07 -1.97
CA ILE A 275 -29.54 4.96 -2.72
C ILE A 275 -30.72 5.41 -3.59
N HIS A 276 -31.29 6.59 -3.33
CA HIS A 276 -32.42 7.12 -4.07
C HIS A 276 -32.00 7.84 -5.36
N ASP A 277 -30.72 8.22 -5.50
CA ASP A 277 -30.17 8.89 -6.67
C ASP A 277 -29.09 8.05 -7.38
N LEU A 278 -29.54 6.99 -8.05
CA LEU A 278 -28.66 6.09 -8.80
C LEU A 278 -27.94 6.76 -9.98
N ALA A 279 -28.40 7.94 -10.42
CA ALA A 279 -27.80 8.70 -11.51
C ALA A 279 -26.53 9.46 -11.06
N ASN A 280 -26.43 9.78 -9.77
CA ASN A 280 -25.24 10.40 -9.20
C ASN A 280 -24.10 9.38 -9.01
N TYR A 281 -23.39 9.12 -10.09
CA TYR A 281 -22.27 8.18 -10.08
C TYR A 281 -21.13 8.59 -9.14
N PHE A 282 -20.99 9.88 -8.76
CA PHE A 282 -19.98 10.31 -7.78
C PHE A 282 -20.23 9.79 -6.36
N ALA A 283 -21.49 9.44 -6.04
CA ALA A 283 -21.87 8.82 -4.77
C ALA A 283 -21.66 7.30 -4.77
N HIS A 284 -21.70 6.68 -5.96
CA HIS A 284 -21.78 5.24 -6.12
C HIS A 284 -20.52 4.57 -6.67
N LEU A 285 -19.72 5.29 -7.44
CA LEU A 285 -18.49 4.81 -8.07
C LEU A 285 -17.28 5.47 -7.39
N THR A 286 -16.38 4.64 -6.89
CA THR A 286 -15.20 5.03 -6.09
C THR A 286 -13.92 5.04 -6.92
N ASN A 287 -14.03 4.91 -8.24
CA ASN A 287 -12.89 4.99 -9.14
C ASN A 287 -12.24 6.38 -9.04
N HIS A 288 -10.93 6.41 -8.83
CA HIS A 288 -10.16 7.66 -8.70
C HIS A 288 -10.38 8.62 -9.87
N CYS A 289 -10.37 8.12 -11.11
CA CYS A 289 -10.60 8.92 -12.32
C CYS A 289 -12.01 9.53 -12.43
N ILE A 290 -12.98 8.99 -11.70
CA ILE A 290 -14.31 9.59 -11.60
C ILE A 290 -14.28 10.66 -10.52
N ALA A 291 -13.80 10.30 -9.32
CA ALA A 291 -13.74 11.20 -8.19
C ALA A 291 -12.93 12.47 -8.50
N GLU A 292 -11.80 12.38 -9.21
CA GLU A 292 -10.92 13.51 -9.56
C GLU A 292 -11.59 14.61 -10.39
N THR A 293 -12.69 14.29 -11.09
CA THR A 293 -13.43 15.25 -11.92
C THR A 293 -14.46 16.05 -11.13
N HIS A 294 -14.74 15.64 -9.88
CA HIS A 294 -15.71 16.31 -9.01
C HIS A 294 -15.06 17.43 -8.19
N ALA A 295 -15.77 18.54 -7.99
CA ALA A 295 -15.27 19.69 -7.23
C ALA A 295 -14.93 19.38 -5.75
N ALA A 296 -15.56 18.35 -5.16
CA ALA A 296 -15.33 17.91 -3.79
C ALA A 296 -14.17 16.89 -3.64
N PHE A 297 -13.43 16.60 -4.71
CA PHE A 297 -12.26 15.73 -4.65
C PHE A 297 -11.21 16.29 -3.69
N GLY A 298 -10.71 15.43 -2.79
CA GLY A 298 -9.74 15.80 -1.77
C GLY A 298 -10.31 16.56 -0.57
N ALA A 299 -11.63 16.76 -0.48
CA ALA A 299 -12.24 17.58 0.57
C ALA A 299 -12.17 16.97 1.99
N TYR A 300 -12.06 15.65 2.09
CA TYR A 300 -12.03 14.92 3.37
C TYR A 300 -10.64 14.35 3.68
N GLU A 301 -10.05 13.69 2.69
CA GLU A 301 -8.68 13.17 2.74
C GLU A 301 -7.99 13.45 1.41
N PRO A 302 -6.66 13.65 1.38
CA PRO A 302 -5.92 13.90 0.16
C PRO A 302 -6.22 12.84 -0.90
N ASN A 303 -6.52 13.28 -2.12
CA ASN A 303 -6.77 12.43 -3.30
C ASN A 303 -7.93 11.43 -3.17
N ASN A 304 -8.82 11.56 -2.17
CA ASN A 304 -9.83 10.56 -1.84
C ASN A 304 -9.22 9.17 -1.56
N GLU A 305 -8.00 9.16 -0.98
CA GLU A 305 -7.26 7.95 -0.64
C GLU A 305 -7.03 7.90 0.87
N LEU A 306 -7.61 6.88 1.53
CA LEU A 306 -7.40 6.64 2.95
C LEU A 306 -6.57 5.36 3.14
N PHE A 307 -5.34 5.50 3.65
CA PHE A 307 -4.46 4.36 3.91
C PHE A 307 -4.87 3.58 5.16
N TYR A 308 -4.41 2.33 5.28
CA TYR A 308 -4.86 1.38 6.30
C TYR A 308 -4.83 1.89 7.74
N ALA A 309 -3.80 2.62 8.16
CA ALA A 309 -3.72 3.14 9.52
C ALA A 309 -4.88 4.13 9.80
N SER A 310 -5.10 5.09 8.90
CA SER A 310 -6.17 6.07 9.02
C SER A 310 -7.56 5.43 8.84
N LEU A 311 -7.68 4.48 7.92
CA LEU A 311 -8.91 3.71 7.71
C LEU A 311 -9.28 2.92 8.96
N ASP A 312 -8.32 2.21 9.57
CA ASP A 312 -8.56 1.42 10.78
C ASP A 312 -8.94 2.30 11.97
N ALA A 313 -8.27 3.45 12.13
CA ALA A 313 -8.61 4.42 13.16
C ALA A 313 -10.06 4.92 12.99
N GLU A 314 -10.45 5.27 11.77
CA GLU A 314 -11.81 5.74 11.48
C GLU A 314 -12.86 4.66 11.70
N LEU A 315 -12.64 3.45 11.18
CA LEU A 315 -13.56 2.33 11.34
C LEU A 315 -13.70 1.90 12.81
N SER A 316 -12.58 1.84 13.54
CA SER A 316 -12.57 1.43 14.95
C SER A 316 -13.19 2.49 15.85
N HIS A 317 -13.09 3.77 15.49
CA HIS A 317 -13.81 4.84 16.15
C HIS A 317 -15.32 4.78 15.87
N ALA A 318 -15.72 4.52 14.61
CA ALA A 318 -17.11 4.42 14.22
C ALA A 318 -17.82 3.17 14.76
N LEU A 319 -17.08 2.07 15.00
CA LEU A 319 -17.61 0.77 15.41
C LEU A 319 -16.90 0.24 16.67
N PRO A 320 -16.99 0.94 17.82
CA PRO A 320 -16.17 0.64 19.00
C PRO A 320 -16.45 -0.75 19.59
N GLN A 321 -17.70 -1.21 19.56
CA GLN A 321 -18.06 -2.56 20.02
C GLN A 321 -17.44 -3.65 19.13
N CYS A 322 -17.41 -3.41 17.82
CA CYS A 322 -16.78 -4.32 16.87
C CYS A 322 -15.26 -4.33 17.05
N ALA A 323 -14.65 -3.16 17.22
CA ALA A 323 -13.22 -3.03 17.49
C ALA A 323 -12.82 -3.81 18.75
N ALA A 324 -13.57 -3.68 19.85
CA ALA A 324 -13.33 -4.43 21.08
C ALA A 324 -13.37 -5.95 20.86
N ALA A 325 -14.37 -6.44 20.13
CA ALA A 325 -14.51 -7.86 19.80
C ALA A 325 -13.43 -8.36 18.79
N ALA A 326 -12.74 -7.46 18.12
CA ALA A 326 -11.77 -7.74 17.06
C ALA A 326 -10.30 -7.51 17.48
N GLY A 327 -10.03 -7.41 18.78
CA GLY A 327 -8.67 -7.17 19.29
C GLY A 327 -8.21 -5.72 19.12
N GLY A 328 -9.15 -4.77 19.13
CA GLY A 328 -8.91 -3.33 19.04
C GLY A 328 -8.88 -2.75 17.63
N SER A 329 -9.06 -3.58 16.59
CA SER A 329 -9.01 -3.14 15.19
C SER A 329 -10.10 -3.79 14.35
N VAL A 330 -10.94 -2.97 13.73
CA VAL A 330 -11.97 -3.44 12.78
C VAL A 330 -11.32 -3.89 11.47
N LEU A 331 -10.36 -3.12 10.95
CA LEU A 331 -9.72 -3.45 9.67
C LEU A 331 -8.91 -4.73 9.76
N TYR A 332 -7.99 -4.81 10.72
CA TYR A 332 -7.07 -5.95 10.85
C TYR A 332 -7.75 -7.17 11.47
N GLY A 333 -8.72 -6.97 12.37
CA GLY A 333 -9.40 -8.04 13.09
C GLY A 333 -10.64 -8.62 12.40
N ARG A 334 -11.34 -7.87 11.52
CA ARG A 334 -12.59 -8.34 10.87
C ARG A 334 -12.55 -8.31 9.34
N ILE A 335 -12.00 -7.26 8.74
CA ILE A 335 -12.04 -7.07 7.28
C ILE A 335 -10.92 -7.84 6.57
N LEU A 336 -9.66 -7.59 6.92
CA LEU A 336 -8.51 -8.20 6.24
C LEU A 336 -8.46 -9.74 6.34
N PRO A 337 -8.94 -10.42 7.39
CA PRO A 337 -9.08 -11.88 7.37
C PRO A 337 -9.99 -12.40 6.24
N GLN A 338 -11.11 -11.72 5.98
CA GLN A 338 -12.00 -12.08 4.87
C GLN A 338 -11.34 -11.79 3.51
N VAL A 339 -10.65 -10.66 3.37
CA VAL A 339 -9.85 -10.32 2.17
C VAL A 339 -8.86 -11.45 1.87
N ARG A 340 -8.06 -11.88 2.85
CA ARG A 340 -7.08 -12.98 2.69
C ARG A 340 -7.76 -14.26 2.20
N ARG A 341 -8.90 -14.62 2.81
CA ARG A 341 -9.68 -15.80 2.42
C ARG A 341 -10.12 -15.72 0.96
N ILE A 342 -10.72 -14.58 0.56
CA ILE A 342 -11.20 -14.37 -0.80
C ILE A 342 -10.05 -14.47 -1.80
N VAL A 343 -8.94 -13.78 -1.56
CA VAL A 343 -7.74 -13.80 -2.43
C VAL A 343 -7.23 -15.22 -2.65
N VAL A 344 -7.11 -16.01 -1.59
CA VAL A 344 -6.64 -17.40 -1.68
C VAL A 344 -7.63 -18.24 -2.48
N GLN A 345 -8.92 -18.16 -2.17
CA GLN A 345 -9.95 -18.95 -2.86
C GLN A 345 -10.04 -18.63 -4.36
N THR A 346 -9.94 -17.36 -4.74
CA THR A 346 -10.00 -16.97 -6.16
C THR A 346 -8.75 -17.41 -6.93
N LEU A 347 -7.56 -17.34 -6.31
CA LEU A 347 -6.32 -17.82 -6.94
C LEU A 347 -6.28 -19.34 -7.06
N LEU A 348 -6.80 -20.06 -6.05
CA LEU A 348 -6.94 -21.52 -6.13
C LEU A 348 -7.92 -21.94 -7.24
N ALA A 349 -9.05 -21.24 -7.38
CA ALA A 349 -10.00 -21.49 -8.47
C ALA A 349 -9.39 -21.20 -9.85
N ALA A 350 -8.50 -20.19 -9.95
CA ALA A 350 -7.81 -19.86 -11.19
C ALA A 350 -6.64 -20.79 -11.53
N ARG A 351 -6.07 -21.50 -10.53
CA ARG A 351 -4.86 -22.32 -10.68
C ARG A 351 -4.87 -23.31 -11.85
N PRO A 352 -5.96 -24.04 -12.15
CA PRO A 352 -5.97 -24.95 -13.30
C PRO A 352 -5.80 -24.25 -14.65
N THR A 353 -6.14 -22.96 -14.74
CA THR A 353 -6.02 -22.16 -15.96
C THR A 353 -4.74 -21.33 -16.00
N LEU A 354 -4.21 -20.96 -14.83
CA LEU A 354 -2.96 -20.22 -14.73
C LEU A 354 -1.77 -21.15 -14.97
N GLN A 355 -1.23 -21.09 -16.19
CA GLN A 355 -0.06 -21.87 -16.57
C GLN A 355 1.21 -21.08 -16.27
N SER A 356 2.17 -21.76 -15.66
CA SER A 356 3.59 -21.38 -15.67
C SER A 356 4.46 -22.46 -16.32
N ALA A 357 3.83 -23.36 -17.10
CA ALA A 357 4.31 -24.63 -17.64
C ALA A 357 5.79 -25.00 -17.41
N ASP A 358 5.97 -26.14 -16.72
CA ASP A 358 6.98 -27.18 -16.96
C ASP A 358 8.15 -26.76 -17.89
N ASP A 359 9.18 -26.14 -17.29
CA ASP A 359 10.52 -25.90 -17.82
C ASP A 359 10.76 -24.78 -18.87
N ASP A 360 9.72 -24.08 -19.37
CA ASP A 360 9.90 -23.09 -20.45
C ASP A 360 10.06 -21.63 -19.98
N TYR A 361 9.40 -21.22 -18.89
CA TYR A 361 9.54 -19.90 -18.28
C TYR A 361 9.02 -19.87 -16.84
N TYR A 362 9.44 -18.86 -16.08
CA TYR A 362 8.87 -18.52 -14.79
C TYR A 362 7.94 -17.32 -14.93
N ALA A 363 6.86 -17.26 -14.15
CA ALA A 363 5.96 -16.12 -14.13
C ALA A 363 5.82 -15.56 -12.72
N PHE A 364 5.68 -14.25 -12.59
CA PHE A 364 5.14 -13.62 -11.40
C PHE A 364 4.09 -12.62 -11.85
N GLN A 365 3.14 -12.26 -10.99
CA GLN A 365 2.14 -11.26 -11.34
C GLN A 365 1.71 -10.44 -10.14
N LEU A 366 1.75 -9.12 -10.32
CA LEU A 366 1.12 -8.18 -9.40
C LEU A 366 -0.35 -8.00 -9.80
N LEU A 367 -1.26 -8.30 -8.87
CA LEU A 367 -2.70 -8.19 -9.02
C LEU A 367 -3.24 -7.11 -8.08
N GLY A 368 -4.24 -6.35 -8.52
CA GLY A 368 -5.00 -5.44 -7.67
C GLY A 368 -6.37 -5.99 -7.39
N TYR A 369 -6.65 -6.32 -6.13
CA TYR A 369 -7.97 -6.78 -5.71
C TYR A 369 -8.80 -5.60 -5.21
N ASP A 370 -10.05 -5.54 -5.65
CA ASP A 370 -10.99 -4.48 -5.30
C ASP A 370 -12.14 -5.10 -4.52
N PHE A 371 -12.40 -4.57 -3.32
CA PHE A 371 -13.45 -5.05 -2.44
C PHE A 371 -14.42 -3.94 -2.04
N VAL A 372 -15.67 -4.30 -1.81
CA VAL A 372 -16.65 -3.46 -1.10
C VAL A 372 -17.03 -4.17 0.19
N ILE A 373 -17.23 -3.40 1.25
CA ILE A 373 -17.66 -3.88 2.55
C ILE A 373 -19.09 -3.40 2.75
N ASP A 374 -20.00 -4.27 3.18
CA ASP A 374 -21.36 -3.88 3.55
C ASP A 374 -21.47 -3.48 5.03
N CYS A 375 -22.63 -2.96 5.43
CA CYS A 375 -22.87 -2.51 6.79
C CYS A 375 -22.77 -3.61 7.85
N ASP A 376 -22.86 -4.88 7.44
CA ASP A 376 -22.69 -6.06 8.31
C ASP A 376 -21.22 -6.51 8.41
N LEU A 377 -20.29 -5.71 7.84
CA LEU A 377 -18.86 -5.98 7.75
C LEU A 377 -18.51 -7.23 6.95
N ARG A 378 -19.39 -7.65 6.02
CA ARG A 378 -19.06 -8.69 5.05
C ARG A 378 -18.31 -8.06 3.89
N VAL A 379 -17.21 -8.73 3.52
CA VAL A 379 -16.35 -8.32 2.41
C VAL A 379 -16.80 -9.01 1.13
N TRP A 380 -17.00 -8.22 0.09
CA TRP A 380 -17.40 -8.67 -1.25
C TRP A 380 -16.29 -8.35 -2.25
N LEU A 381 -15.92 -9.34 -3.07
CA LEU A 381 -15.05 -9.09 -4.21
C LEU A 381 -15.81 -8.32 -5.30
N CYS A 382 -15.19 -7.30 -5.86
CA CYS A 382 -15.74 -6.56 -7.00
C CYS A 382 -15.08 -6.95 -8.31
N GLU A 383 -13.76 -6.98 -8.33
CA GLU A 383 -12.92 -7.33 -9.48
C GLU A 383 -11.46 -7.60 -9.08
N VAL A 384 -10.71 -8.18 -10.01
CA VAL A 384 -9.25 -8.33 -9.92
C VAL A 384 -8.62 -7.67 -11.14
N ASN A 385 -7.63 -6.81 -10.91
CA ASN A 385 -6.98 -6.00 -11.91
C ASN A 385 -5.60 -6.59 -12.27
N ALA A 386 -5.39 -6.87 -13.55
CA ALA A 386 -4.14 -7.45 -14.08
C ALA A 386 -2.97 -6.46 -14.13
N SER A 387 -3.26 -5.16 -14.21
CA SER A 387 -2.28 -4.08 -14.26
C SER A 387 -2.72 -2.99 -13.27
N PRO A 388 -2.57 -3.24 -11.97
CA PRO A 388 -3.13 -2.37 -10.96
C PRO A 388 -2.35 -1.06 -10.86
N ALA A 389 -3.07 0.05 -10.76
CA ALA A 389 -2.49 1.30 -10.27
C ALA A 389 -2.08 1.13 -8.79
N VAL A 390 -0.97 1.74 -8.43
CA VAL A 390 -0.46 1.80 -7.05
C VAL A 390 -0.41 3.27 -6.63
N ALA A 391 -0.92 3.58 -5.44
CA ALA A 391 -0.85 4.92 -4.87
C ALA A 391 0.62 5.39 -4.83
N SER A 392 0.87 6.65 -5.19
CA SER A 392 2.24 7.17 -5.35
C SER A 392 3.10 6.98 -4.09
N ALA A 393 2.50 7.17 -2.91
CA ALA A 393 3.15 6.99 -1.61
C ALA A 393 3.61 5.54 -1.34
N LEU A 394 2.91 4.54 -1.91
CA LEU A 394 3.20 3.13 -1.66
C LEU A 394 4.07 2.49 -2.75
N LEU A 395 4.15 3.12 -3.92
CA LEU A 395 4.80 2.57 -5.10
C LEU A 395 6.27 2.15 -4.87
N PRO A 396 7.17 2.97 -4.28
CA PRO A 396 8.55 2.56 -4.05
C PRO A 396 8.68 1.35 -3.12
N GLY A 397 7.92 1.34 -2.03
CA GLY A 397 7.92 0.25 -1.06
C GLY A 397 7.38 -1.06 -1.65
N LEU A 398 6.34 -0.97 -2.49
CA LEU A 398 5.76 -2.11 -3.18
C LEU A 398 6.73 -2.70 -4.21
N VAL A 399 7.36 -1.85 -5.04
CA VAL A 399 8.32 -2.30 -6.05
C VAL A 399 9.55 -2.95 -5.39
N HIS A 400 10.02 -2.41 -4.26
CA HIS A 400 11.10 -3.03 -3.49
C HIS A 400 10.73 -4.42 -2.98
N ALA A 401 9.50 -4.58 -2.47
CA ALA A 401 8.98 -5.88 -2.06
C ALA A 401 8.84 -6.84 -3.26
N LEU A 402 8.39 -6.35 -4.40
CA LEU A 402 8.26 -7.12 -5.65
C LEU A 402 9.61 -7.67 -6.11
N ILE A 403 10.66 -6.83 -6.13
CA ILE A 403 12.03 -7.26 -6.46
C ILE A 403 12.49 -8.37 -5.50
N ARG A 404 12.35 -8.15 -4.19
CA ARG A 404 12.82 -9.12 -3.17
C ARG A 404 12.08 -10.45 -3.19
N ARG A 405 10.80 -10.46 -3.58
CA ARG A 405 9.94 -11.64 -3.50
C ARG A 405 9.82 -12.38 -4.83
N ALA A 406 9.81 -11.68 -5.95
CA ALA A 406 9.60 -12.29 -7.26
C ALA A 406 10.88 -12.42 -8.09
N ILE A 407 11.85 -11.51 -7.90
CA ILE A 407 13.03 -11.43 -8.78
C ILE A 407 14.26 -12.02 -8.11
N ASP A 408 14.63 -11.55 -6.92
CA ASP A 408 15.85 -11.97 -6.21
C ASP A 408 15.94 -13.49 -5.95
N PRO A 409 14.84 -14.22 -5.68
CA PRO A 409 14.92 -15.68 -5.51
C PRO A 409 15.32 -16.44 -6.78
N ILE A 410 15.01 -15.90 -7.96
CA ILE A 410 15.27 -16.54 -9.27
C ILE A 410 16.56 -15.99 -9.88
N CYS A 411 16.71 -14.67 -9.85
CA CYS A 411 17.86 -13.94 -10.36
C CYS A 411 18.72 -13.46 -9.18
N VAL A 412 19.44 -14.40 -8.58
CA VAL A 412 20.21 -14.17 -7.35
C VAL A 412 21.16 -12.99 -7.52
N PRO A 413 21.10 -11.98 -6.63
CA PRO A 413 21.99 -10.83 -6.69
C PRO A 413 23.44 -11.27 -6.54
N ASP A 414 24.37 -10.52 -7.12
CA ASP A 414 25.79 -10.73 -6.82
C ASP A 414 26.04 -10.37 -5.34
N VAL A 415 26.07 -11.40 -4.48
CA VAL A 415 26.23 -11.28 -3.01
C VAL A 415 27.45 -10.43 -2.66
N SER A 416 28.53 -10.54 -3.45
CA SER A 416 29.75 -9.75 -3.25
C SER A 416 29.51 -8.25 -3.42
N ARG A 417 28.54 -7.88 -4.25
CA ARG A 417 28.16 -6.49 -4.47
C ARG A 417 27.18 -5.98 -3.43
N GLU A 418 26.20 -6.77 -3.01
CA GLU A 418 25.32 -6.37 -1.91
C GLU A 418 26.12 -6.11 -0.63
N ASP A 419 27.11 -6.95 -0.33
CA ASP A 419 28.03 -6.72 0.78
C ASP A 419 28.87 -5.46 0.58
N ARG A 420 29.37 -5.19 -0.64
CA ARG A 420 30.06 -3.93 -0.95
C ARG A 420 29.15 -2.71 -0.81
N LEU A 421 27.88 -2.79 -1.22
CA LEU A 421 26.91 -1.71 -1.11
C LEU A 421 26.51 -1.46 0.34
N ARG A 422 26.27 -2.51 1.14
CA ARG A 422 26.07 -2.40 2.58
C ARG A 422 27.29 -1.81 3.27
N ALA A 423 28.50 -2.27 2.93
CA ALA A 423 29.74 -1.71 3.45
C ALA A 423 29.94 -0.23 3.05
N MET A 424 29.60 0.15 1.82
CA MET A 424 29.62 1.55 1.37
C MET A 424 28.58 2.40 2.10
N ALA A 425 27.34 1.91 2.25
CA ALA A 425 26.28 2.60 2.97
C ALA A 425 26.68 2.83 4.42
N LYS A 426 27.12 1.77 5.11
CA LYS A 426 27.66 1.83 6.47
C LYS A 426 28.82 2.82 6.58
N LYS A 427 29.76 2.83 5.63
CA LYS A 427 30.87 3.80 5.61
C LYS A 427 30.38 5.24 5.46
N ALA A 428 29.37 5.47 4.61
CA ALA A 428 28.77 6.79 4.42
C ALA A 428 27.97 7.25 5.67
N CYS A 429 27.18 6.37 6.27
CA CYS A 429 26.48 6.60 7.54
C CYS A 429 27.47 6.99 8.65
N VAL A 430 28.54 6.19 8.84
CA VAL A 430 29.58 6.50 9.83
C VAL A 430 30.27 7.84 9.54
N ALA A 431 30.56 8.15 8.27
CA ALA A 431 31.14 9.44 7.90
C ALA A 431 30.19 10.61 8.22
N ARG A 432 28.88 10.45 7.97
CA ARG A 432 27.85 11.41 8.34
C ARG A 432 27.78 11.61 9.85
N LEU A 433 27.68 10.53 10.63
CA LEU A 433 27.58 10.58 12.08
C LEU A 433 28.84 11.18 12.74
N ARG A 434 30.04 10.92 12.19
CA ARG A 434 31.27 11.61 12.64
C ARG A 434 31.22 13.12 12.43
N LYS A 435 30.68 13.56 11.29
CA LYS A 435 30.50 15.00 11.00
C LYS A 435 29.50 15.62 11.98
N GLU A 436 28.42 14.92 12.28
CA GLU A 436 27.43 15.38 13.27
C GLU A 436 28.01 15.42 14.68
N LEU A 437 28.76 14.40 15.12
CA LEU A 437 29.46 14.42 16.40
C LEU A 437 30.39 15.62 16.54
N LYS A 438 31.16 15.93 15.48
CA LYS A 438 32.07 17.09 15.48
C LYS A 438 31.32 18.43 15.54
N ALA A 439 30.11 18.50 14.97
CA ALA A 439 29.29 19.69 14.93
C ALA A 439 28.21 19.72 16.02
N PHE A 440 28.19 18.74 16.93
CA PHE A 440 27.12 18.59 17.89
C PHE A 440 27.25 19.65 18.98
N GLU A 441 26.36 20.64 18.92
CA GLU A 441 26.14 21.57 20.02
C GLU A 441 24.87 21.14 20.77
N PRO A 442 24.96 20.80 22.06
CA PRO A 442 23.81 20.30 22.81
C PRO A 442 22.72 21.36 22.91
N PRO A 443 21.49 21.10 22.41
CA PRO A 443 20.38 22.01 22.58
C PRO A 443 20.02 22.23 24.06
N PRO A 444 19.24 23.27 24.39
CA PRO A 444 18.61 23.40 25.70
C PRO A 444 17.93 22.12 26.13
N TYR A 445 18.08 21.75 27.40
CA TYR A 445 17.48 20.55 28.00
C TYR A 445 17.91 19.20 27.39
N ILE A 446 18.90 19.18 26.49
CA ILE A 446 19.39 17.97 25.84
C ILE A 446 20.89 17.75 26.10
N ARG A 447 21.25 16.51 26.42
CA ARG A 447 22.62 15.98 26.31
C ARG A 447 22.58 14.72 25.45
N ALA A 448 23.60 14.49 24.64
CA ALA A 448 23.71 13.28 23.85
C ALA A 448 25.15 12.94 23.50
N ALA A 449 25.44 11.65 23.40
CA ALA A 449 26.73 11.13 22.98
C ALA A 449 26.56 9.75 22.32
N PRO A 450 27.37 9.40 21.31
CA PRO A 450 27.45 8.03 20.79
C PRO A 450 28.09 7.09 21.80
N LEU A 451 27.83 5.78 21.67
CA LEU A 451 28.65 4.77 22.34
C LEU A 451 30.09 4.82 21.79
N GLU A 452 31.10 4.60 22.64
CA GLU A 452 32.51 4.64 22.23
C GLU A 452 32.81 3.65 21.09
N HIS A 453 32.19 2.47 21.11
CA HIS A 453 32.45 1.38 20.18
C HIS A 453 31.44 1.32 19.02
N ASP A 454 30.38 2.12 19.05
CA ASP A 454 29.34 2.12 18.03
C ASP A 454 28.73 3.53 17.82
N LEU A 455 29.22 4.21 16.78
CA LEU A 455 28.71 5.52 16.39
C LEU A 455 27.24 5.51 15.92
N GLN A 456 26.69 4.33 15.59
CA GLN A 456 25.29 4.19 15.16
C GLN A 456 24.32 4.01 16.32
N GLU A 457 24.80 3.90 17.55
CA GLU A 457 23.97 4.01 18.75
C GLU A 457 24.35 5.26 19.53
N TRP A 458 23.39 6.18 19.69
CA TRP A 458 23.54 7.36 20.52
C TRP A 458 22.65 7.27 21.74
N ARG A 459 23.20 7.63 22.89
CA ARG A 459 22.44 7.88 24.11
C ARG A 459 22.15 9.37 24.21
N PHE A 460 20.95 9.68 24.68
CA PHE A 460 20.55 11.05 24.97
C PHE A 460 19.87 11.12 26.33
N VAL A 461 19.91 12.31 26.93
CA VAL A 461 19.25 12.64 28.20
C VAL A 461 18.45 13.91 27.98
N LEU A 462 17.17 13.83 28.29
CA LEU A 462 16.24 14.96 28.33
C LEU A 462 16.09 15.43 29.78
N GLN A 463 16.39 16.70 30.03
CA GLN A 463 15.99 17.35 31.27
C GLN A 463 14.57 17.88 31.11
N GLY A 464 13.70 17.64 32.10
CA GLY A 464 12.35 18.20 32.08
C GLY A 464 12.38 19.73 32.03
N PRO A 465 11.78 20.37 31.01
CA PRO A 465 11.72 21.82 30.91
C PRO A 465 10.92 22.45 32.06
N HIS A 466 11.17 23.72 32.35
CA HIS A 466 10.34 24.51 33.27
C HIS A 466 8.87 24.52 32.84
N ASP A 467 7.97 24.61 33.82
CA ASP A 467 6.52 24.63 33.63
C ASP A 467 5.96 23.38 32.94
N SER A 468 6.69 22.26 32.99
CA SER A 468 6.24 20.97 32.46
C SER A 468 6.00 19.95 33.58
N PRO A 469 5.15 18.92 33.36
CA PRO A 469 4.99 17.79 34.29
C PRO A 469 6.28 17.03 34.60
N TYR A 470 7.34 17.28 33.84
CA TYR A 470 8.61 16.57 33.90
C TYR A 470 9.71 17.40 34.57
N GLU A 471 9.45 18.67 34.90
CA GLU A 471 10.42 19.60 35.50
C GLU A 471 11.14 18.99 36.70
N GLY A 472 12.47 19.01 36.69
CA GLY A 472 13.32 18.38 37.72
C GLY A 472 13.69 16.91 37.43
N GLY A 473 13.09 16.29 36.43
CA GLY A 473 13.42 14.93 35.99
C GLY A 473 14.51 14.87 34.92
N MET A 474 15.15 13.70 34.81
CA MET A 474 16.16 13.37 33.80
C MET A 474 15.83 12.05 33.12
N TYR A 475 15.59 12.08 31.81
CA TYR A 475 15.06 10.94 31.07
C TYR A 475 16.01 10.55 29.96
N GLN A 476 16.63 9.38 30.11
CA GLN A 476 17.54 8.83 29.13
C GLN A 476 16.77 8.06 28.05
N GLY A 477 17.30 8.11 26.83
CA GLY A 477 16.83 7.34 25.69
C GLY A 477 17.98 6.99 24.76
N LYS A 478 17.65 6.26 23.68
CA LYS A 478 18.62 5.86 22.65
C LYS A 478 18.09 6.07 21.24
N LEU A 479 18.98 6.50 20.36
CA LEU A 479 18.79 6.50 18.91
C LEU A 479 19.63 5.37 18.32
N ARG A 480 19.04 4.55 17.44
CA ARG A 480 19.77 3.55 16.68
C ARG A 480 19.62 3.81 15.18
N PHE A 481 20.73 4.21 14.56
CA PHE A 481 20.82 4.57 13.16
C PHE A 481 21.01 3.33 12.27
N PRO A 482 20.32 3.23 11.13
CA PRO A 482 20.58 2.20 10.14
C PRO A 482 21.82 2.51 9.29
N ASP A 483 22.37 1.50 8.61
CA ASP A 483 23.52 1.67 7.70
C ASP A 483 23.22 2.66 6.56
N GLU A 484 21.95 2.92 6.24
CA GLU A 484 21.52 3.87 5.21
C GLU A 484 21.25 5.30 5.74
N TYR A 485 21.49 5.62 7.01
CA TYR A 485 21.37 6.99 7.52
C TYR A 485 22.35 7.93 6.78
N PRO A 486 21.94 9.14 6.34
CA PRO A 486 20.70 9.86 6.68
C PRO A 486 19.54 9.64 5.70
N PHE A 487 19.60 8.69 4.77
CA PHE A 487 18.52 8.44 3.82
C PHE A 487 17.38 7.61 4.41
N LYS A 488 17.63 6.93 5.53
CA LYS A 488 16.60 6.33 6.39
C LYS A 488 16.67 6.91 7.80
N PRO A 489 15.53 7.10 8.47
CA PRO A 489 15.46 7.57 9.85
C PRO A 489 16.04 6.55 10.86
N PRO A 490 16.47 7.01 12.05
CA PRO A 490 16.79 6.12 13.16
C PRO A 490 15.52 5.56 13.84
N SER A 491 15.71 4.47 14.59
CA SER A 491 14.75 4.06 15.61
C SER A 491 15.00 4.79 16.93
N ILE A 492 13.93 5.15 17.63
CA ILE A 492 13.94 6.00 18.83
C ILE A 492 13.28 5.23 19.99
N MET A 493 13.94 5.16 21.15
CA MET A 493 13.41 4.49 22.34
C MET A 493 13.72 5.29 23.60
N MET A 494 12.81 5.27 24.57
CA MET A 494 13.06 5.77 25.94
C MET A 494 13.51 4.62 26.83
N ILE A 495 14.38 4.89 27.79
CA ILE A 495 14.90 3.89 28.73
C ILE A 495 14.46 4.24 30.15
N THR A 496 14.50 5.52 30.52
CA THR A 496 13.98 5.95 31.81
C THR A 496 12.45 5.92 31.80
N PRO A 497 11.81 5.24 32.78
CA PRO A 497 10.38 5.37 33.00
C PRO A 497 9.99 6.84 33.18
N ASN A 498 9.03 7.30 32.38
CA ASN A 498 8.67 8.72 32.32
C ASN A 498 7.13 8.96 32.32
N GLY A 499 6.33 7.89 32.28
CA GLY A 499 4.87 7.98 32.32
C GLY A 499 4.23 8.48 31.02
N ARG A 500 5.02 8.74 29.97
CA ARG A 500 4.56 9.17 28.64
C ARG A 500 4.86 8.14 27.56
N PHE A 501 6.01 7.51 27.64
CA PHE A 501 6.50 6.51 26.70
C PHE A 501 6.83 5.22 27.45
N GLU A 502 6.40 4.09 26.89
CA GLU A 502 6.81 2.76 27.31
C GLU A 502 8.31 2.58 27.08
N THR A 503 9.01 2.07 28.09
CA THR A 503 10.46 1.89 28.03
C THR A 503 10.85 0.77 27.06
N ASP A 504 11.97 0.93 26.37
CA ASP A 504 12.52 0.00 25.37
C ASP A 504 11.58 -0.35 24.20
N ARG A 505 10.47 0.37 24.05
CA ARG A 505 9.59 0.28 22.89
C ARG A 505 9.95 1.35 21.86
N ARG A 506 9.95 0.97 20.58
CA ARG A 506 10.19 1.93 19.49
C ARG A 506 9.05 2.93 19.41
N LEU A 507 9.40 4.21 19.36
CA LEU A 507 8.44 5.31 19.27
C LEU A 507 8.16 5.66 17.81
N CYS A 508 6.87 5.78 17.49
CA CYS A 508 6.40 6.18 16.17
C CYS A 508 6.24 7.70 16.11
N LEU A 509 7.31 8.41 15.76
CA LEU A 509 7.30 9.86 15.51
C LEU A 509 7.43 10.14 14.02
N SER A 510 6.99 11.30 13.53
CA SER A 510 7.16 11.72 12.12
C SER A 510 8.63 11.71 11.63
N ILE A 511 9.57 11.65 12.57
CA ILE A 511 11.03 11.60 12.38
C ILE A 511 11.65 10.21 12.64
N SER A 512 10.82 9.16 12.79
CA SER A 512 11.23 7.79 13.12
C SER A 512 11.10 6.81 11.94
N ASP A 513 11.60 5.59 12.12
CA ASP A 513 11.52 4.47 11.16
C ASP A 513 10.11 4.00 10.80
N PHE A 514 9.08 4.47 11.51
CA PHE A 514 7.68 4.23 11.17
C PHE A 514 7.16 5.12 10.03
N HIS A 515 7.78 6.29 9.78
CA HIS A 515 7.31 7.29 8.81
C HIS A 515 8.39 7.66 7.77
N PRO A 516 8.90 6.69 6.99
CA PRO A 516 9.92 6.96 5.98
C PRO A 516 9.48 7.98 4.91
N GLU A 517 8.17 8.17 4.70
CA GLU A 517 7.58 9.14 3.79
C GLU A 517 7.70 10.59 4.27
N SER A 518 7.74 10.82 5.58
CA SER A 518 7.87 12.16 6.18
C SER A 518 9.33 12.51 6.50
N TRP A 519 10.24 11.54 6.33
CA TRP A 519 11.65 11.69 6.65
C TRP A 519 12.41 12.55 5.62
N ILE A 520 13.19 13.52 6.12
CA ILE A 520 14.05 14.36 5.29
C ILE A 520 15.52 14.16 5.72
N PRO A 521 16.47 13.82 4.84
CA PRO A 521 17.87 13.58 5.21
C PRO A 521 18.65 14.77 5.82
N THR A 522 17.99 15.92 5.95
CA THR A 522 18.51 17.14 6.59
C THR A 522 18.39 17.10 8.12
N TRP A 523 17.56 16.22 8.69
CA TRP A 523 17.46 16.05 10.15
C TRP A 523 18.82 15.65 10.76
N SER A 524 19.30 16.47 11.70
CA SER A 524 20.49 16.17 12.51
C SER A 524 20.10 15.44 13.80
N VAL A 525 21.05 14.76 14.46
CA VAL A 525 20.88 14.14 15.77
C VAL A 525 20.26 15.13 16.77
N ALA A 526 20.75 16.36 16.82
CA ALA A 526 20.23 17.40 17.70
C ALA A 526 18.77 17.73 17.39
N SER A 527 18.42 17.92 16.11
CA SER A 527 17.05 18.18 15.68
C SER A 527 16.10 17.01 15.98
N ILE A 528 16.57 15.78 15.83
CA ILE A 528 15.80 14.56 16.12
C ILE A 528 15.44 14.51 17.61
N ILE A 529 16.43 14.67 18.49
CA ILE A 529 16.22 14.61 19.94
C ILE A 529 15.35 15.78 20.41
N ASN A 530 15.51 16.97 19.81
CA ASN A 530 14.62 18.10 20.08
C ASN A 530 13.17 17.82 19.68
N GLY A 531 12.96 17.10 18.58
CA GLY A 531 11.64 16.58 18.20
C GLY A 531 11.07 15.64 19.27
N VAL A 532 11.88 14.70 19.79
CA VAL A 532 11.46 13.80 20.88
C VAL A 532 11.03 14.59 22.12
N LEU A 533 11.80 15.63 22.50
CA LEU A 533 11.45 16.49 23.62
C LEU A 533 10.12 17.21 23.39
N SER A 534 9.88 17.77 22.19
CA SER A 534 8.59 18.39 21.85
C SER A 534 7.44 17.40 22.03
N PHE A 535 7.57 16.19 21.48
CA PHE A 535 6.55 15.14 21.60
C PHE A 535 6.33 14.64 23.03
N MET A 536 7.35 14.75 23.90
CA MET A 536 7.24 14.40 25.31
C MET A 536 6.31 15.35 26.07
N LEU A 537 6.26 16.62 25.64
CA LEU A 537 5.42 17.68 26.23
C LEU A 537 3.98 17.66 25.70
N GLU A 538 3.71 16.96 24.61
CA GLU A 538 2.39 16.83 24.02
C GLU A 538 1.61 15.62 24.58
N ASP A 539 0.27 15.69 24.55
CA ASP A 539 -0.64 14.63 25.00
C ASP A 539 -1.12 13.67 23.88
N GLY A 540 -0.59 13.81 22.66
CA GLY A 540 -1.02 12.99 21.50
C GLY A 540 -0.74 11.49 21.67
N GLN A 541 -1.66 10.62 21.22
CA GLN A 541 -1.41 9.18 21.21
C GLN A 541 -0.50 8.77 20.04
N THR A 542 0.49 7.92 20.32
CA THR A 542 1.36 7.29 19.31
C THR A 542 1.78 5.87 19.73
N THR A 543 2.27 5.05 18.80
CA THR A 543 2.86 3.73 19.12
C THR A 543 3.97 3.88 20.15
N GLY A 544 3.85 3.15 21.26
CA GLY A 544 4.78 3.23 22.38
C GLY A 544 4.46 4.33 23.40
N SER A 545 3.39 5.11 23.21
CA SER A 545 2.88 5.98 24.26
C SER A 545 2.08 5.22 25.31
N ILE A 546 2.13 5.70 26.55
CA ILE A 546 1.31 5.24 27.68
C ILE A 546 0.58 6.44 28.29
N GLN A 547 -0.54 6.17 28.94
CA GLN A 547 -1.27 7.17 29.72
C GLN A 547 -1.10 6.87 31.20
N THR A 548 -0.60 7.85 31.94
CA THR A 548 -0.44 7.79 33.39
C THR A 548 -0.96 9.07 34.02
N THR A 549 -1.27 9.03 35.31
CA THR A 549 -1.73 10.20 36.05
C THR A 549 -0.57 11.18 36.27
N LEU A 550 -0.88 12.46 36.50
CA LEU A 550 0.13 13.46 36.85
C LEU A 550 0.93 13.06 38.11
N ALA A 551 0.25 12.48 39.09
CA ALA A 551 0.89 11.95 40.30
C ALA A 551 1.93 10.86 39.98
N GLU A 552 1.61 9.97 39.04
CA GLU A 552 2.55 8.93 38.61
C GLU A 552 3.73 9.52 37.83
N LYS A 553 3.49 10.50 36.95
CA LYS A 553 4.58 11.23 36.27
C LYS A 553 5.53 11.89 37.27
N HIS A 554 5.01 12.54 38.32
CA HIS A 554 5.83 13.13 39.38
C HIS A 554 6.62 12.09 40.18
N ARG A 555 6.00 10.94 40.50
CA ARG A 555 6.71 9.82 41.16
C ARG A 555 7.88 9.32 40.32
N LEU A 556 7.67 9.17 39.01
CA LEU A 556 8.70 8.71 38.08
C LEU A 556 9.80 9.77 37.87
N ARG A 557 9.43 11.06 37.83
CA ARG A 557 10.37 12.19 37.83
C ARG A 557 11.30 12.12 39.04
N ASP A 558 10.76 11.99 40.25
CA ASP A 558 11.56 11.97 41.47
C ASP A 558 12.51 10.76 41.54
N ALA A 559 12.13 9.66 40.89
CA ALA A 559 12.95 8.45 40.79
C ALA A 559 13.97 8.46 39.63
N SER A 560 13.87 9.40 38.69
CA SER A 560 14.53 9.30 37.39
C SER A 560 16.06 9.32 37.49
N VAL A 561 16.60 10.18 38.36
CA VAL A 561 18.06 10.29 38.58
C VAL A 561 18.61 9.00 39.17
N ALA A 562 18.00 8.52 40.27
CA ALA A 562 18.42 7.28 40.92
C ALA A 562 18.27 6.05 40.01
N TRP A 563 17.29 6.07 39.10
CA TRP A 563 17.16 5.05 38.05
C TRP A 563 18.33 5.09 37.08
N ASN A 564 18.64 6.26 36.53
CA ASN A 564 19.69 6.43 35.53
C ASN A 564 21.08 6.08 36.09
N SER A 565 21.37 6.43 37.34
CA SER A 565 22.64 6.12 37.99
C SER A 565 22.95 4.62 38.12
N LYS A 566 21.96 3.74 37.90
CA LYS A 566 22.17 2.28 37.84
C LYS A 566 22.70 1.81 36.49
N ASP A 567 22.46 2.57 35.41
CA ASP A 567 22.93 2.22 34.06
C ASP A 567 24.43 2.53 33.94
N PRO A 568 25.30 1.52 33.70
CA PRO A 568 26.73 1.74 33.47
C PRO A 568 27.01 2.69 32.30
N VAL A 569 26.25 2.58 31.20
CA VAL A 569 26.43 3.40 30.00
C VAL A 569 26.09 4.86 30.29
N PHE A 570 25.05 5.11 31.09
CA PHE A 570 24.71 6.46 31.52
C PHE A 570 25.83 7.09 32.35
N ARG A 571 26.41 6.34 33.30
CA ARG A 571 27.51 6.83 34.15
C ARG A 571 28.78 7.12 33.37
N GLU A 572 29.03 6.34 32.33
CA GLU A 572 30.19 6.50 31.45
C GLU A 572 30.03 7.72 30.53
N LEU A 573 28.88 7.87 29.87
CA LEU A 573 28.66 8.93 28.89
C LEU A 573 28.27 10.27 29.50
N PHE A 574 27.65 10.28 30.68
CA PHE A 574 27.14 11.49 31.35
C PHE A 574 27.52 11.53 32.84
N PRO A 575 28.82 11.41 33.20
CA PRO A 575 29.26 11.37 34.59
C PRO A 575 28.85 12.62 35.37
N GLU A 576 28.73 13.77 34.71
CA GLU A 576 28.29 15.04 35.29
C GLU A 576 26.81 15.05 35.71
N LEU A 577 25.98 14.16 35.15
CA LEU A 577 24.55 14.08 35.41
C LEU A 577 24.17 13.05 36.48
N VAL A 578 25.12 12.22 36.94
CA VAL A 578 24.88 11.17 37.94
C VAL A 578 24.37 11.72 39.27
N GLU A 579 24.79 12.94 39.62
CA GLU A 579 24.33 13.67 40.82
C GLU A 579 23.01 14.43 40.61
N GLY A 580 22.39 14.34 39.42
CA GLY A 580 21.13 15.01 39.12
C GLY A 580 21.25 16.53 38.96
N LYS A 581 22.47 17.05 38.75
CA LYS A 581 22.69 18.50 38.56
C LYS A 581 22.01 18.97 37.28
N PRO A 582 21.04 19.91 37.34
CA PRO A 582 20.42 20.44 36.15
C PRO A 582 21.47 21.15 35.30
N PHE A 583 21.43 20.94 33.99
CA PHE A 583 22.30 21.62 33.08
C PHE A 583 21.60 22.83 32.46
N THR A 584 22.28 23.97 32.50
CA THR A 584 21.73 25.28 32.12
C THR A 584 21.46 25.38 30.61
N PRO A 585 20.36 26.01 30.18
CA PRO A 585 20.20 26.42 28.80
C PRO A 585 21.23 27.50 28.48
N LYS A 586 22.13 27.27 27.51
CA LYS A 586 22.79 28.37 26.83
C LYS A 586 21.74 29.01 25.92
N LEU A 587 21.01 30.02 26.40
CA LEU A 587 20.28 30.90 25.49
C LEU A 587 21.31 31.64 24.63
N SER A 588 21.30 31.43 23.31
CA SER A 588 22.06 32.31 22.42
C SER A 588 21.45 33.71 22.50
N ALA A 589 22.31 34.72 22.62
CA ALA A 589 21.90 36.12 22.67
C ALA A 589 20.94 36.45 21.51
N ALA A 590 19.85 37.16 21.82
CA ALA A 590 18.93 37.69 20.83
C ALA A 590 19.68 38.61 19.84
N PRO A 591 19.27 38.66 18.55
CA PRO A 591 19.79 39.68 17.65
C PRO A 591 19.43 41.07 18.19
N PRO A 592 20.26 42.10 17.97
CA PRO A 592 19.91 43.45 18.40
C PRO A 592 18.58 43.86 17.75
N SER A 593 17.67 44.38 18.57
CA SER A 593 16.44 45.02 18.14
C SER A 593 16.78 46.16 17.20
N GLY A 594 16.58 45.97 15.89
CA GLY A 594 16.60 47.06 14.93
C GLY A 594 15.41 47.97 15.18
N GLU A 595 15.69 49.21 15.56
CA GLU A 595 14.72 50.30 15.46
C GLU A 595 14.25 50.46 14.00
N PRO A 596 12.98 50.85 13.78
CA PRO A 596 12.48 51.10 12.43
C PRO A 596 13.06 52.42 11.92
N ASP A 597 13.96 52.32 10.94
CA ASP A 597 14.54 53.49 10.28
C ASP A 597 13.48 54.14 9.37
N ALA A 598 12.96 55.28 9.83
CA ALA A 598 11.95 56.06 9.15
C ALA A 598 12.61 57.14 8.29
N THR A 599 13.12 56.79 7.10
CA THR A 599 13.38 57.75 6.03
C THR A 599 13.39 57.07 4.66
N ALA A 600 12.36 57.32 3.85
CA ALA A 600 12.44 57.61 2.40
C ALA A 600 11.07 57.37 1.75
N ALA A 601 10.15 58.31 1.97
CA ALA A 601 9.17 58.66 0.97
C ALA A 601 9.70 59.91 0.27
N GLU A 602 10.13 59.79 -0.99
CA GLU A 602 10.03 60.85 -2.01
C GLU A 602 10.54 60.34 -3.36
N GLY A 603 9.68 60.44 -4.39
CA GLY A 603 10.13 60.57 -5.78
C GLY A 603 9.82 59.40 -6.72
N ALA A 604 8.60 59.36 -7.27
CA ALA A 604 8.38 59.09 -8.70
C ALA A 604 6.90 59.33 -9.08
N THR A 605 6.58 60.59 -9.37
CA THR A 605 5.50 60.97 -10.28
C THR A 605 6.08 61.04 -11.70
N ALA A 606 5.63 60.15 -12.59
CA ALA A 606 5.35 60.35 -14.01
C ALA A 606 5.00 58.99 -14.65
#